data_AF-A0A3B9ALM6-F1
#
_entry.id   AF-A0A3B9ALM6-F1
#
_cell.length_a   1.000
_cell.length_b   1.000
_cell.length_c   1.000
_cell.angle_alpha   90.00
_cell.angle_beta   90.00
_cell.angle_gamma   90.00
#
_symmetry.space_group_name_H-M   'P 1'
#
loop_
_entity.id
_entity.type
_entity.pdbx_description
1 polymer ?
#
loop_
_entity_poly.entity_id
_entity_poly.type
_entity_poly.pdbx_seq_one_letter_code
_entity_poly.pdbx_strand_id
1 'polypeptide(L)'
;MTFVAHAAVGGGMSAAEFGLDGGWGGTRTTSAFVGKFPAVGGGSVIVAPNDGNTTYPVIYVPGGYQGWNPATAQQLASAAGDNTYEGYIFFPDDQKEFKLTLGPDWSNNLGDDGANGTLEPNGANLTIPEGGFYKINVDLTALTYTLQKTNWGLIGDATPGGWGSDQDMTYDATEKAWTITVGLTAGFVKFRANDDWGLNYGDNGSDALLEQGGANINIPSNGTYVIKLYLDKPDYTYSIDRPSFDSRALFYTTGQNLEIQDISQFTDGYAITKFKNVTSDGVPGSNPTWVDIDFPMFRIEDAYLMYAEAVLRGGTGDLGQALNLVNAVRERAYGGSSGNITNDELTLDFILDERAREFYWECHRRTDLIRFDRFSESTYVWPWKGGVPAGVSTSKHLNIFPIPASDRGANPNLQQNDGY
;
A
#
# COMPACT_ATOMS: atom_id res chain seq x y z
N MET A 1 21.46 4.95 22.77
CA MET A 1 20.12 4.93 22.14
C MET A 1 19.34 6.22 22.30
N THR A 2 19.50 6.97 23.39
CA THR A 2 18.78 8.22 23.67
C THR A 2 18.73 9.17 22.47
N PHE A 3 19.88 9.50 21.88
CA PHE A 3 19.93 10.38 20.72
C PHE A 3 19.10 9.86 19.54
N VAL A 4 19.20 8.57 19.22
CA VAL A 4 18.51 7.98 18.06
C VAL A 4 17.00 7.99 18.25
N ALA A 5 16.51 7.73 19.46
CA ALA A 5 15.08 7.75 19.79
C ALA A 5 14.53 9.19 19.85
N HIS A 6 15.15 10.07 20.63
CA HIS A 6 14.71 11.46 20.81
C HIS A 6 14.83 12.29 19.53
N ALA A 7 15.92 12.14 18.77
CA ALA A 7 16.10 12.91 17.55
C ALA A 7 15.12 12.51 16.44
N ALA A 8 14.54 11.31 16.50
CA ALA A 8 13.55 10.87 15.52
C ALA A 8 12.11 11.35 15.84
N VAL A 9 11.90 11.93 17.03
CA VAL A 9 10.59 12.44 17.46
C VAL A 9 10.58 13.96 17.38
N GLY A 10 9.56 14.52 16.72
CA GLY A 10 9.36 15.96 16.58
C GLY A 10 8.07 16.28 15.82
N GLY A 11 7.76 17.57 15.64
CA GLY A 11 6.56 18.00 14.93
C GLY A 11 5.27 17.49 15.59
N GLY A 12 4.42 16.81 14.82
CA GLY A 12 3.15 16.24 15.27
C GLY A 12 3.24 14.86 15.94
N MET A 13 4.44 14.31 16.13
CA MET A 13 4.62 12.98 16.75
C MET A 13 4.35 13.02 18.25
N SER A 14 3.68 12.00 18.78
CA SER A 14 3.47 11.83 20.22
C SER A 14 4.69 11.19 20.87
N ALA A 15 5.48 11.95 21.64
CA ALA A 15 6.62 11.40 22.37
C ALA A 15 6.23 10.25 23.33
N ALA A 16 5.02 10.32 23.90
CA ALA A 16 4.49 9.30 24.80
C ALA A 16 4.31 7.94 24.11
N GLU A 17 3.92 7.91 22.84
CA GLU A 17 3.82 6.66 22.04
C GLU A 17 5.18 6.00 21.78
N PHE A 18 6.27 6.75 21.99
CA PHE A 18 7.65 6.28 21.88
C PHE A 18 8.26 6.00 23.26
N GLY A 19 7.50 6.15 24.35
CA GLY A 19 7.98 5.99 25.72
C GLY A 19 8.97 7.07 26.15
N LEU A 20 8.87 8.27 25.56
CA LEU A 20 9.75 9.41 25.79
C LEU A 20 9.01 10.57 26.46
N ASP A 21 9.74 11.44 27.14
CA ASP A 21 9.26 12.69 27.73
C ASP A 21 9.32 13.88 26.75
N GLY A 22 9.95 13.69 25.59
CA GLY A 22 10.08 14.69 24.54
C GLY A 22 10.79 14.15 23.31
N GLY A 23 11.09 15.06 22.38
CA GLY A 23 11.85 14.78 21.16
C GLY A 23 12.59 16.03 20.69
N TRP A 24 13.58 15.85 19.82
CA TRP A 24 14.48 16.92 19.37
C TRP A 24 14.36 17.24 17.88
N GLY A 25 13.75 16.37 17.07
CA GLY A 25 13.57 16.60 15.64
C GLY A 25 14.87 16.79 14.85
N GLY A 26 15.78 15.81 14.88
CA GLY A 26 17.10 15.89 14.26
C GLY A 26 17.44 14.78 13.27
N THR A 27 16.79 13.61 13.34
CA THR A 27 17.09 12.46 12.46
C THR A 27 15.89 12.11 11.60
N ARG A 28 16.10 12.14 10.29
CA ARG A 28 15.13 11.79 9.25
C ARG A 28 15.85 11.17 8.07
N THR A 29 15.09 10.63 7.15
CA THR A 29 15.63 9.92 6.00
C THR A 29 15.43 10.69 4.69
N THR A 30 16.28 10.38 3.72
CA THR A 30 16.19 10.94 2.36
C THR A 30 15.27 10.08 1.50
N SER A 31 14.69 10.68 0.46
CA SER A 31 13.91 9.98 -0.56
C SER A 31 14.65 8.78 -1.17
N ALA A 32 15.97 8.89 -1.35
CA ALA A 32 16.83 7.81 -1.85
C ALA A 32 16.85 6.56 -0.95
N PHE A 33 16.65 6.70 0.36
CA PHE A 33 16.54 5.55 1.26
C PHE A 33 15.10 5.03 1.34
N VAL A 34 14.12 5.93 1.39
CA VAL A 34 12.69 5.57 1.38
C VAL A 34 12.37 4.73 0.14
N GLY A 35 12.88 5.11 -1.03
CA GLY A 35 12.72 4.38 -2.29
C GLY A 35 13.38 2.99 -2.34
N LYS A 36 14.14 2.59 -1.30
CA LYS A 36 14.63 1.21 -1.17
C LYS A 36 13.56 0.27 -0.65
N PHE A 37 12.49 0.80 -0.07
CA PHE A 37 11.33 0.04 0.34
C PHE A 37 10.29 0.08 -0.78
N PRO A 38 9.74 -1.08 -1.15
CA PRO A 38 8.69 -1.13 -2.14
C PRO A 38 7.34 -0.61 -1.62
N ALA A 39 7.21 -0.04 -0.42
CA ALA A 39 6.29 1.07 -0.13
C ALA A 39 6.60 1.68 1.25
N VAL A 40 5.98 2.82 1.53
CA VAL A 40 6.07 3.59 2.77
C VAL A 40 4.72 3.55 3.48
N GLY A 41 4.70 3.35 4.80
CA GLY A 41 3.47 3.33 5.61
C GLY A 41 3.02 1.89 5.87
N GLY A 42 3.45 1.35 7.01
CA GLY A 42 3.35 -0.06 7.41
C GLY A 42 1.94 -0.54 7.79
N GLY A 43 0.95 -0.29 6.94
CA GLY A 43 -0.38 -0.90 7.03
C GLY A 43 -0.60 -1.88 5.88
N SER A 44 -1.32 -2.96 6.15
CA SER A 44 -1.87 -3.82 5.08
C SER A 44 -3.01 -3.14 4.33
N VAL A 45 -3.54 -2.02 4.80
CA VAL A 45 -4.64 -1.29 4.16
C VAL A 45 -4.06 0.00 3.55
N ILE A 46 -4.10 0.11 2.22
CA ILE A 46 -3.68 1.30 1.47
C ILE A 46 -4.87 2.22 1.21
N VAL A 47 -6.01 1.63 0.85
CA VAL A 47 -7.30 2.31 0.72
C VAL A 47 -8.33 1.49 1.47
N ALA A 48 -8.97 2.07 2.47
CA ALA A 48 -10.09 1.46 3.16
C ALA A 48 -11.39 1.78 2.40
N PRO A 49 -12.38 0.86 2.38
CA PRO A 49 -13.66 1.15 1.75
C PRO A 49 -14.38 2.26 2.50
N ASN A 50 -15.09 3.10 1.74
CA ASN A 50 -15.91 4.17 2.26
C ASN A 50 -17.38 3.72 2.26
N ASP A 51 -18.11 4.05 3.33
CA ASP A 51 -19.53 3.73 3.44
C ASP A 51 -20.40 4.69 2.61
N GLY A 52 -19.86 5.84 2.22
CA GLY A 52 -20.52 6.85 1.42
C GLY A 52 -21.78 7.41 2.11
N ASN A 53 -22.67 7.94 1.28
CA ASN A 53 -24.00 8.36 1.67
C ASN A 53 -24.97 7.17 1.62
N THR A 54 -25.65 6.92 2.74
CA THR A 54 -26.60 5.82 2.91
C THR A 54 -28.07 6.29 2.92
N THR A 55 -28.33 7.56 2.59
CA THR A 55 -29.65 8.20 2.77
C THR A 55 -30.42 8.46 1.48
N TYR A 56 -29.97 7.92 0.34
CA TYR A 56 -30.67 8.09 -0.93
C TYR A 56 -32.10 7.53 -0.91
N PRO A 57 -33.02 8.07 -1.71
CA PRO A 57 -34.23 7.36 -2.09
C PRO A 57 -33.87 6.00 -2.70
N VAL A 58 -34.54 4.95 -2.26
CA VAL A 58 -34.26 3.58 -2.70
C VAL A 58 -35.54 2.84 -3.10
N ILE A 59 -35.38 1.87 -3.98
CA ILE A 59 -36.34 0.79 -4.23
C ILE A 59 -35.67 -0.56 -3.95
N TYR A 60 -36.47 -1.60 -3.74
CA TYR A 60 -35.98 -2.90 -3.31
C TYR A 60 -36.18 -3.93 -4.43
N VAL A 61 -35.28 -4.93 -4.48
CA VAL A 61 -35.28 -5.94 -5.53
C VAL A 61 -35.48 -7.36 -4.96
N PRO A 62 -36.64 -7.70 -4.37
CA PRO A 62 -36.84 -9.04 -3.84
C PRO A 62 -36.81 -10.09 -4.95
N GLY A 63 -35.93 -11.08 -4.83
CA GLY A 63 -35.92 -12.26 -5.70
C GLY A 63 -35.58 -13.55 -4.97
N GLY A 64 -35.52 -14.64 -5.74
CA GLY A 64 -35.19 -15.96 -5.22
C GLY A 64 -33.83 -16.01 -4.52
N TYR A 65 -32.87 -15.20 -4.98
CA TYR A 65 -31.49 -15.13 -4.46
C TYR A 65 -31.38 -14.80 -2.97
N GLN A 66 -32.43 -14.20 -2.39
CA GLN A 66 -32.52 -13.86 -0.97
C GLN A 66 -33.79 -14.43 -0.30
N GLY A 67 -34.55 -15.28 -1.00
CA GLY A 67 -35.74 -15.94 -0.45
C GLY A 67 -37.03 -15.12 -0.50
N TRP A 68 -37.20 -14.23 -1.49
CA TRP A 68 -38.43 -13.46 -1.72
C TRP A 68 -38.89 -12.60 -0.52
N ASN A 69 -37.96 -12.09 0.30
CA ASN A 69 -38.25 -11.18 1.42
C ASN A 69 -37.88 -9.71 1.09
N PRO A 70 -38.85 -8.82 0.79
CA PRO A 70 -38.58 -7.42 0.47
C PRO A 70 -37.80 -6.65 1.55
N ALA A 71 -37.97 -7.00 2.83
CA ALA A 71 -37.31 -6.29 3.93
C ALA A 71 -35.79 -6.50 3.97
N THR A 72 -35.31 -7.61 3.39
CA THR A 72 -33.87 -7.95 3.30
C THR A 72 -33.35 -7.87 1.87
N ALA A 73 -34.20 -7.45 0.93
CA ALA A 73 -33.83 -7.35 -0.46
C ALA A 73 -32.78 -6.24 -0.67
N GLN A 74 -31.92 -6.45 -1.65
CA GLN A 74 -30.94 -5.45 -2.03
C GLN A 74 -31.63 -4.24 -2.67
N GLN A 75 -31.02 -3.08 -2.55
CA GLN A 75 -31.61 -1.81 -2.94
C GLN A 75 -30.99 -1.28 -4.24
N LEU A 76 -31.80 -0.60 -5.04
CA LEU A 76 -31.35 0.33 -6.07
C LEU A 76 -31.56 1.75 -5.54
N ALA A 77 -30.66 2.67 -5.83
CA ALA A 77 -30.66 4.02 -5.27
C ALA A 77 -30.79 5.09 -6.35
N SER A 78 -31.42 6.20 -5.99
CA SER A 78 -31.52 7.40 -6.83
C SER A 78 -30.64 8.51 -6.27
N ALA A 79 -29.42 8.64 -6.78
CA ALA A 79 -28.50 9.68 -6.33
C ALA A 79 -29.02 11.09 -6.62
N ALA A 80 -29.71 11.27 -7.75
CA ALA A 80 -30.29 12.55 -8.18
C ALA A 80 -31.68 12.83 -7.56
N GLY A 81 -32.34 11.82 -6.98
CA GLY A 81 -33.70 11.94 -6.46
C GLY A 81 -34.75 12.23 -7.56
N ASP A 82 -34.50 11.76 -8.78
CA ASP A 82 -35.28 12.09 -9.99
C ASP A 82 -36.12 10.92 -10.53
N ASN A 83 -36.41 9.94 -9.67
CA ASN A 83 -37.09 8.68 -9.99
C ASN A 83 -36.33 7.73 -10.93
N THR A 84 -35.05 8.01 -11.22
CA THR A 84 -34.14 7.02 -11.81
C THR A 84 -33.33 6.34 -10.70
N TYR A 85 -33.25 5.01 -10.76
CA TYR A 85 -32.59 4.19 -9.75
C TYR A 85 -31.60 3.25 -10.42
N GLU A 86 -30.42 3.11 -9.84
CA GLU A 86 -29.43 2.13 -10.28
C GLU A 86 -28.86 1.31 -9.11
N GLY A 87 -28.29 0.17 -9.46
CA GLY A 87 -27.63 -0.73 -8.52
C GLY A 87 -27.14 -1.99 -9.21
N TYR A 88 -26.34 -2.79 -8.50
CA TYR A 88 -25.87 -4.06 -9.00
C TYR A 88 -26.32 -5.21 -8.13
N ILE A 89 -26.75 -6.32 -8.72
CA ILE A 89 -27.20 -7.49 -7.97
C ILE A 89 -26.60 -8.76 -8.55
N PHE A 90 -26.13 -9.64 -7.67
CA PHE A 90 -25.75 -11.00 -8.01
C PHE A 90 -26.96 -11.93 -7.96
N PHE A 91 -27.19 -12.66 -9.05
CA PHE A 91 -28.18 -13.72 -9.12
C PHE A 91 -27.48 -15.08 -9.31
N PRO A 92 -27.64 -16.03 -8.37
CA PRO A 92 -27.22 -17.42 -8.57
C PRO A 92 -27.89 -18.07 -9.78
N ASP A 93 -27.25 -19.07 -10.38
CA ASP A 93 -27.74 -19.76 -11.58
C ASP A 93 -29.13 -20.42 -11.40
N ASP A 94 -29.44 -20.82 -10.17
CA ASP A 94 -30.71 -21.43 -9.79
C ASP A 94 -31.78 -20.41 -9.34
N GLN A 95 -31.43 -19.13 -9.20
CA GLN A 95 -32.31 -18.06 -8.69
C GLN A 95 -32.36 -16.86 -9.64
N LYS A 96 -33.13 -17.00 -10.73
CA LYS A 96 -33.12 -16.08 -11.89
C LYS A 96 -34.34 -15.16 -11.99
N GLU A 97 -35.15 -15.10 -10.95
CA GLU A 97 -36.36 -14.30 -10.90
C GLU A 97 -36.33 -13.29 -9.76
N PHE A 98 -36.91 -12.12 -10.01
CA PHE A 98 -37.07 -11.06 -9.02
C PHE A 98 -38.27 -10.16 -9.32
N LYS A 99 -38.58 -9.26 -8.39
CA LYS A 99 -39.51 -8.15 -8.54
C LYS A 99 -38.87 -6.86 -8.05
N LEU A 100 -39.52 -5.74 -8.33
CA LEU A 100 -39.20 -4.45 -7.72
C LEU A 100 -40.30 -4.09 -6.72
N THR A 101 -39.94 -3.52 -5.58
CA THR A 101 -40.90 -2.96 -4.62
C THR A 101 -40.51 -1.55 -4.22
N LEU A 102 -41.50 -0.65 -4.11
CA LEU A 102 -41.30 0.76 -3.75
C LEU A 102 -41.07 0.97 -2.24
N GLY A 103 -41.17 -0.11 -1.46
CA GLY A 103 -40.87 -0.16 -0.04
C GLY A 103 -40.41 -1.55 0.36
N PRO A 104 -40.03 -1.76 1.63
CA PRO A 104 -39.55 -3.04 2.15
C PRO A 104 -40.70 -4.07 2.37
N ASP A 105 -41.73 -4.03 1.53
CA ASP A 105 -42.90 -4.90 1.58
C ASP A 105 -43.54 -5.06 0.19
N TRP A 106 -44.59 -5.88 0.09
CA TRP A 106 -45.25 -6.21 -1.17
C TRP A 106 -46.38 -5.26 -1.57
N SER A 107 -46.66 -4.21 -0.78
CA SER A 107 -47.82 -3.34 -0.97
C SER A 107 -47.77 -2.59 -2.29
N ASN A 108 -46.57 -2.21 -2.75
CA ASN A 108 -46.34 -1.57 -4.04
C ASN A 108 -45.21 -2.32 -4.76
N ASN A 109 -45.59 -3.25 -5.63
CA ASN A 109 -44.64 -4.06 -6.40
C ASN A 109 -44.84 -3.88 -7.91
N LEU A 110 -43.74 -3.95 -8.63
CA LEU A 110 -43.67 -3.87 -10.09
C LEU A 110 -43.10 -5.18 -10.64
N GLY A 111 -43.61 -5.56 -11.80
CA GLY A 111 -43.19 -6.70 -12.59
C GLY A 111 -43.15 -6.34 -14.08
N ASP A 112 -42.93 -7.32 -14.95
CA ASP A 112 -42.95 -7.15 -16.41
C ASP A 112 -43.82 -8.25 -17.05
N ASP A 113 -45.01 -7.86 -17.49
CA ASP A 113 -45.92 -8.73 -18.24
C ASP A 113 -45.45 -8.87 -19.69
N GLY A 114 -44.68 -9.93 -19.96
CA GLY A 114 -44.25 -10.29 -21.32
C GLY A 114 -42.77 -10.04 -21.60
N ALA A 115 -41.97 -9.68 -20.58
CA ALA A 115 -40.52 -9.49 -20.67
C ALA A 115 -40.13 -8.47 -21.75
N ASN A 116 -40.86 -7.36 -21.83
CA ASN A 116 -40.73 -6.35 -22.88
C ASN A 116 -39.94 -5.11 -22.43
N GLY A 117 -39.51 -5.04 -21.17
CA GLY A 117 -38.76 -3.92 -20.59
C GLY A 117 -39.63 -2.83 -19.96
N THR A 118 -40.96 -2.96 -19.98
CA THR A 118 -41.90 -2.07 -19.28
C THR A 118 -42.31 -2.64 -17.95
N LEU A 119 -42.58 -1.77 -16.98
CA LEU A 119 -42.94 -2.13 -15.62
C LEU A 119 -44.44 -1.92 -15.40
N GLU A 120 -45.12 -2.97 -14.96
CA GLU A 120 -46.54 -2.92 -14.59
C GLU A 120 -46.75 -3.15 -13.08
N PRO A 121 -47.67 -2.40 -12.44
CA PRO A 121 -48.11 -2.70 -11.08
C PRO A 121 -48.64 -4.13 -10.97
N ASN A 122 -48.05 -4.92 -10.08
CA ASN A 122 -48.35 -6.34 -9.90
C ASN A 122 -48.10 -7.23 -11.13
N GLY A 123 -47.28 -6.79 -12.10
CA GLY A 123 -46.89 -7.61 -13.25
C GLY A 123 -46.18 -8.90 -12.86
N ALA A 124 -45.91 -9.77 -13.83
CA ALA A 124 -45.17 -11.01 -13.65
C ALA A 124 -43.73 -10.77 -13.12
N ASN A 125 -43.10 -11.83 -12.61
CA ASN A 125 -41.71 -11.74 -12.15
C ASN A 125 -40.79 -11.33 -13.30
N LEU A 126 -39.85 -10.42 -13.03
CA LEU A 126 -38.75 -10.12 -13.93
C LEU A 126 -37.79 -11.30 -13.95
N THR A 127 -37.19 -11.56 -15.10
CA THR A 127 -36.28 -12.69 -15.28
C THR A 127 -34.96 -12.26 -15.91
N ILE A 128 -33.87 -12.91 -15.50
CA ILE A 128 -32.57 -12.81 -16.16
C ILE A 128 -32.30 -14.08 -16.98
N PRO A 129 -31.62 -13.97 -18.15
CA PRO A 129 -31.36 -15.11 -19.01
C PRO A 129 -30.43 -16.15 -18.38
N GLU A 130 -29.43 -15.70 -17.62
CA GLU A 130 -28.41 -16.53 -16.99
C GLU A 130 -27.91 -15.91 -15.69
N GLY A 131 -27.45 -16.73 -14.73
CA GLY A 131 -26.90 -16.24 -13.47
C GLY A 131 -25.68 -15.34 -13.68
N GLY A 132 -25.41 -14.49 -12.69
CA GLY A 132 -24.30 -13.55 -12.72
C GLY A 132 -24.60 -12.23 -12.04
N PHE A 133 -23.70 -11.28 -12.22
CA PHE A 133 -23.79 -9.94 -11.66
C PHE A 133 -24.40 -8.99 -12.71
N TYR A 134 -25.45 -8.27 -12.34
CA TYR A 134 -26.17 -7.40 -13.26
C TYR A 134 -26.25 -5.98 -12.73
N LYS A 135 -25.93 -5.01 -13.59
CA LYS A 135 -26.37 -3.63 -13.41
C LYS A 135 -27.84 -3.54 -13.78
N ILE A 136 -28.65 -2.99 -12.88
CA ILE A 136 -30.08 -2.77 -13.07
C ILE A 136 -30.31 -1.27 -13.04
N ASN A 137 -30.91 -0.72 -14.10
CA ASN A 137 -31.41 0.65 -14.11
C ASN A 137 -32.93 0.64 -14.20
N VAL A 138 -33.60 1.47 -13.42
CA VAL A 138 -35.06 1.60 -13.36
C VAL A 138 -35.42 3.08 -13.49
N ASP A 139 -36.38 3.39 -14.34
CA ASP A 139 -37.01 4.70 -14.45
C ASP A 139 -38.49 4.57 -14.08
N LEU A 140 -38.88 5.11 -12.92
CA LEU A 140 -40.27 5.04 -12.46
C LEU A 140 -41.18 6.09 -13.12
N THR A 141 -40.62 7.08 -13.81
CA THR A 141 -41.40 8.04 -14.61
C THR A 141 -41.81 7.41 -15.93
N ALA A 142 -40.87 6.73 -16.61
CA ALA A 142 -41.14 6.00 -17.84
C ALA A 142 -41.74 4.61 -17.61
N LEU A 143 -41.63 4.07 -16.38
CA LEU A 143 -41.94 2.69 -16.03
C LEU A 143 -41.17 1.70 -16.91
N THR A 144 -39.85 1.85 -16.95
CA THR A 144 -38.96 0.99 -17.74
C THR A 144 -37.78 0.51 -16.91
N TYR A 145 -37.18 -0.61 -17.31
CA TYR A 145 -35.93 -1.08 -16.72
C TYR A 145 -34.96 -1.60 -17.79
N THR A 146 -33.68 -1.67 -17.42
CA THR A 146 -32.64 -2.32 -18.22
C THR A 146 -31.80 -3.24 -17.36
N LEU A 147 -31.33 -4.34 -17.94
CA LEU A 147 -30.44 -5.30 -17.31
C LEU A 147 -29.17 -5.43 -18.15
N GLN A 148 -28.02 -5.23 -17.54
CA GLN A 148 -26.72 -5.43 -18.16
C GLN A 148 -25.89 -6.38 -17.31
N LYS A 149 -25.59 -7.57 -17.83
CA LYS A 149 -24.63 -8.47 -17.17
C LYS A 149 -23.23 -7.83 -17.19
N THR A 150 -22.53 -7.92 -16.06
CA THR A 150 -21.19 -7.35 -15.91
C THR A 150 -20.22 -8.39 -15.36
N ASN A 151 -19.04 -8.46 -15.97
CA ASN A 151 -17.84 -9.08 -15.44
C ASN A 151 -16.79 -7.99 -15.23
N TRP A 152 -16.08 -7.98 -14.11
CA TRP A 152 -15.20 -6.87 -13.74
C TRP A 152 -13.73 -7.24 -13.80
N GLY A 153 -12.92 -6.32 -14.33
CA GLY A 153 -11.47 -6.43 -14.40
C GLY A 153 -10.78 -5.17 -13.86
N LEU A 154 -9.50 -5.32 -13.52
CA LEU A 154 -8.59 -4.24 -13.19
C LEU A 154 -7.68 -3.95 -14.39
N ILE A 155 -7.54 -2.69 -14.78
CA ILE A 155 -6.70 -2.27 -15.92
C ILE A 155 -5.89 -1.02 -15.57
N GLY A 156 -4.64 -0.94 -16.01
CA GLY A 156 -3.87 0.30 -15.94
C GLY A 156 -2.39 0.10 -16.17
N ASP A 157 -1.59 1.16 -16.22
CA ASP A 157 -0.13 1.02 -16.41
C ASP A 157 0.58 0.32 -15.24
N ALA A 158 -0.08 0.19 -14.09
CA ALA A 158 0.37 -0.62 -12.96
C ALA A 158 0.10 -2.13 -13.13
N THR A 159 -0.80 -2.55 -14.03
CA THR A 159 -1.17 -3.96 -14.22
C THR A 159 -0.28 -4.65 -15.25
N PRO A 160 -0.13 -5.99 -15.18
CA PRO A 160 0.41 -6.76 -16.31
C PRO A 160 -0.33 -6.40 -17.61
N GLY A 161 0.41 -6.13 -18.69
CA GLY A 161 -0.18 -5.72 -19.97
C GLY A 161 -0.62 -4.26 -20.07
N GLY A 162 -0.50 -3.45 -19.01
CA GLY A 162 -0.81 -2.03 -19.04
C GLY A 162 -2.29 -1.74 -19.36
N TRP A 163 -2.53 -0.62 -20.05
CA TRP A 163 -3.86 -0.27 -20.61
C TRP A 163 -4.31 -1.15 -21.80
N GLY A 164 -3.59 -2.23 -22.10
CA GLY A 164 -3.87 -3.13 -23.22
C GLY A 164 -4.64 -4.41 -22.86
N SER A 165 -4.71 -4.78 -21.57
CA SER A 165 -5.36 -6.02 -21.12
C SER A 165 -5.86 -5.91 -19.68
N ASP A 166 -7.09 -6.35 -19.46
CA ASP A 166 -7.69 -6.40 -18.12
C ASP A 166 -7.13 -7.59 -17.35
N GLN A 167 -7.13 -7.44 -16.03
CA GLN A 167 -6.88 -8.50 -15.07
C GLN A 167 -8.23 -8.88 -14.45
N ASP A 168 -8.76 -10.03 -14.83
CA ASP A 168 -10.09 -10.48 -14.41
C ASP A 168 -10.21 -10.61 -12.88
N MET A 169 -11.26 -10.03 -12.33
CA MET A 169 -11.63 -10.18 -10.92
C MET A 169 -12.60 -11.35 -10.74
N THR A 170 -12.71 -11.87 -9.51
CA THR A 170 -13.68 -12.92 -9.15
C THR A 170 -14.67 -12.39 -8.12
N TYR A 171 -15.97 -12.57 -8.36
CA TYR A 171 -17.00 -12.19 -7.39
C TYR A 171 -17.07 -13.19 -6.22
N ASP A 172 -16.96 -12.67 -5.00
CA ASP A 172 -17.19 -13.41 -3.75
C ASP A 172 -18.56 -13.04 -3.18
N ALA A 173 -19.50 -13.99 -3.19
CA ALA A 173 -20.86 -13.78 -2.70
C ALA A 173 -20.95 -13.66 -1.16
N THR A 174 -19.94 -14.13 -0.42
CA THR A 174 -19.88 -13.98 1.05
C THR A 174 -19.44 -12.58 1.42
N GLU A 175 -18.39 -12.08 0.76
CA GLU A 175 -17.88 -10.73 0.97
C GLU A 175 -18.68 -9.65 0.21
N LYS A 176 -19.51 -10.06 -0.75
CA LYS A 176 -20.26 -9.20 -1.68
C LYS A 176 -19.36 -8.25 -2.48
N ALA A 177 -18.20 -8.76 -2.88
CA ALA A 177 -17.17 -7.97 -3.56
C ALA A 177 -16.58 -8.72 -4.75
N TRP A 178 -16.21 -7.97 -5.79
CA TRP A 178 -15.27 -8.46 -6.78
C TRP A 178 -13.86 -8.35 -6.22
N THR A 179 -13.10 -9.44 -6.24
CA THR A 179 -11.78 -9.52 -5.61
C THR A 179 -10.72 -9.97 -6.61
N ILE A 180 -9.53 -9.40 -6.52
CA ILE A 180 -8.34 -9.86 -7.24
C ILE A 180 -7.10 -9.80 -6.33
N THR A 181 -6.24 -10.81 -6.43
CA THR A 181 -4.87 -10.75 -5.88
C THR A 181 -3.90 -10.66 -7.05
N VAL A 182 -3.19 -9.54 -7.18
CA VAL A 182 -2.37 -9.25 -8.37
C VAL A 182 -1.08 -8.52 -8.02
N GLY A 183 0.00 -8.84 -8.73
CA GLY A 183 1.25 -8.09 -8.69
C GLY A 183 1.13 -6.82 -9.53
N LEU A 184 1.35 -5.66 -8.90
CA LEU A 184 1.29 -4.35 -9.53
C LEU A 184 2.64 -3.64 -9.44
N THR A 185 2.87 -2.70 -10.36
CA THR A 185 3.97 -1.72 -10.27
C THR A 185 3.46 -0.35 -9.83
N ALA A 186 4.36 0.56 -9.47
CA ALA A 186 4.00 1.96 -9.29
C ALA A 186 3.35 2.51 -10.56
N GLY A 187 2.19 3.16 -10.43
CA GLY A 187 1.38 3.59 -11.57
C GLY A 187 -0.08 3.79 -11.18
N PHE A 188 -0.97 3.49 -12.10
CA PHE A 188 -2.39 3.76 -12.01
C PHE A 188 -3.22 2.55 -12.45
N VAL A 189 -4.42 2.44 -11.88
CA VAL A 189 -5.44 1.44 -12.24
C VAL A 189 -6.84 2.04 -12.34
N LYS A 190 -7.75 1.33 -13.01
CA LYS A 190 -9.20 1.54 -13.03
C LYS A 190 -9.93 0.20 -13.00
N PHE A 191 -11.18 0.23 -12.57
CA PHE A 191 -12.09 -0.89 -12.72
C PHE A 191 -12.81 -0.76 -14.07
N ARG A 192 -12.90 -1.85 -14.82
CA ARG A 192 -13.56 -1.86 -16.12
C ARG A 192 -14.45 -3.10 -16.25
N ALA A 193 -15.68 -2.91 -16.70
CA ALA A 193 -16.61 -4.00 -16.91
C ALA A 193 -16.53 -4.50 -18.35
N ASN A 194 -16.59 -5.82 -18.53
CA ASN A 194 -16.73 -6.50 -19.82
C ASN A 194 -15.65 -6.13 -20.86
N ASP A 195 -14.43 -5.83 -20.41
CA ASP A 195 -13.33 -5.33 -21.24
C ASP A 195 -13.67 -4.08 -22.06
N ASP A 196 -14.71 -3.33 -21.67
CA ASP A 196 -15.28 -2.21 -22.42
C ASP A 196 -15.27 -0.91 -21.61
N TRP A 197 -14.96 0.19 -22.29
CA TRP A 197 -14.88 1.51 -21.64
C TRP A 197 -16.23 2.13 -21.32
N GLY A 198 -17.35 1.61 -21.84
CA GLY A 198 -18.68 2.13 -21.57
C GLY A 198 -19.05 2.11 -20.09
N LEU A 199 -18.56 1.12 -19.34
CA LEU A 199 -18.78 1.00 -17.90
C LEU A 199 -17.44 0.76 -17.19
N ASN A 200 -16.87 1.86 -16.68
CA ASN A 200 -15.62 1.84 -15.95
C ASN A 200 -15.73 2.79 -14.75
N TYR A 201 -15.00 2.49 -13.69
CA TYR A 201 -14.96 3.29 -12.47
C TYR A 201 -13.53 3.73 -12.15
N GLY A 202 -13.44 4.94 -11.60
CA GLY A 202 -12.25 5.54 -11.02
C GLY A 202 -12.64 6.40 -9.81
N ASP A 203 -11.70 7.16 -9.26
CA ASP A 203 -11.90 7.97 -8.04
C ASP A 203 -11.29 9.37 -8.23
N ASN A 204 -12.15 10.38 -8.36
CA ASN A 204 -11.76 11.77 -8.58
C ASN A 204 -11.27 12.48 -7.30
N GLY A 205 -11.61 11.97 -6.11
CA GLY A 205 -11.34 12.58 -4.80
C GLY A 205 -10.26 11.89 -3.98
N SER A 206 -9.84 10.70 -4.39
CA SER A 206 -9.07 9.75 -3.55
C SER A 206 -9.75 9.49 -2.20
N ASP A 207 -11.09 9.49 -2.18
CA ASP A 207 -11.91 9.29 -0.99
C ASP A 207 -12.52 7.87 -0.91
N ALA A 208 -12.10 7.00 -1.84
CA ALA A 208 -12.57 5.64 -2.03
C ALA A 208 -14.03 5.53 -2.49
N LEU A 209 -14.65 6.62 -2.95
CA LEU A 209 -15.93 6.59 -3.63
C LEU A 209 -15.70 6.56 -5.14
N LEU A 210 -16.43 5.70 -5.85
CA LEU A 210 -16.20 5.46 -7.26
C LEU A 210 -17.15 6.28 -8.12
N GLU A 211 -16.60 6.97 -9.12
CA GLU A 211 -17.39 7.61 -10.17
C GLU A 211 -17.23 6.89 -11.51
N GLN A 212 -18.34 6.75 -12.23
CA GLN A 212 -18.29 6.22 -13.59
C GLN A 212 -17.44 7.16 -14.46
N GLY A 213 -16.38 6.64 -15.07
CA GLY A 213 -15.43 7.45 -15.82
C GLY A 213 -14.50 8.31 -14.96
N GLY A 214 -14.47 8.13 -13.63
CA GLY A 214 -13.64 8.90 -12.70
C GLY A 214 -12.12 8.76 -12.93
N ALA A 215 -11.32 9.53 -12.19
CA ALA A 215 -9.87 9.57 -12.36
C ALA A 215 -9.20 8.22 -12.05
N ASN A 216 -7.99 8.01 -12.57
CA ASN A 216 -7.26 6.77 -12.32
C ASN A 216 -6.85 6.68 -10.84
N ILE A 217 -6.88 5.47 -10.29
CA ILE A 217 -6.53 5.17 -8.90
C ILE A 217 -5.03 4.91 -8.82
N ASN A 218 -4.33 5.60 -7.92
CA ASN A 218 -2.87 5.49 -7.78
C ASN A 218 -2.45 4.21 -7.05
N ILE A 219 -1.52 3.46 -7.63
CA ILE A 219 -0.76 2.39 -6.98
C ILE A 219 0.62 2.96 -6.64
N PRO A 220 0.93 3.14 -5.34
CA PRO A 220 2.09 3.95 -4.95
C PRO A 220 3.43 3.27 -5.28
N SER A 221 3.43 1.96 -5.53
CA SER A 221 4.66 1.17 -5.51
C SER A 221 4.46 -0.26 -6.02
N ASN A 222 5.56 -0.95 -6.30
CA ASN A 222 5.51 -2.35 -6.71
C ASN A 222 5.13 -3.27 -5.55
N GLY A 223 4.32 -4.29 -5.80
CA GLY A 223 3.98 -5.29 -4.80
C GLY A 223 2.78 -6.14 -5.20
N THR A 224 2.45 -7.12 -4.36
CA THR A 224 1.22 -7.91 -4.51
C THR A 224 0.11 -7.27 -3.69
N TYR A 225 -1.00 -6.96 -4.35
CA TYR A 225 -2.17 -6.30 -3.76
C TYR A 225 -3.38 -7.22 -3.79
N VAL A 226 -4.23 -7.10 -2.77
CA VAL A 226 -5.61 -7.59 -2.77
C VAL A 226 -6.50 -6.39 -2.99
N ILE A 227 -7.21 -6.35 -4.12
CA ILE A 227 -8.11 -5.25 -4.47
C ILE A 227 -9.53 -5.79 -4.48
N LYS A 228 -10.42 -5.07 -3.79
CA LYS A 228 -11.84 -5.40 -3.71
C LYS A 228 -12.68 -4.25 -4.25
N LEU A 229 -13.69 -4.58 -5.05
CA LEU A 229 -14.67 -3.65 -5.61
C LEU A 229 -16.05 -4.01 -5.05
N TYR A 230 -16.68 -3.04 -4.37
CA TYR A 230 -17.96 -3.18 -3.71
C TYR A 230 -19.02 -2.39 -4.48
N LEU A 231 -19.95 -3.13 -5.09
CA LEU A 231 -21.05 -2.58 -5.91
C LEU A 231 -22.43 -2.87 -5.29
N ASP A 232 -22.47 -3.45 -4.10
CA ASP A 232 -23.69 -3.89 -3.41
C ASP A 232 -24.40 -2.79 -2.62
N LYS A 233 -23.87 -1.56 -2.67
CA LYS A 233 -24.33 -0.38 -1.93
C LYS A 233 -24.55 0.82 -2.89
N PRO A 234 -25.32 1.84 -2.49
CA PRO A 234 -25.63 3.00 -3.34
C PRO A 234 -24.41 3.77 -3.83
N ASP A 235 -23.47 4.05 -2.94
CA ASP A 235 -22.20 4.68 -3.29
C ASP A 235 -21.14 3.59 -3.41
N TYR A 236 -20.77 3.26 -4.65
CA TYR A 236 -19.78 2.23 -4.94
C TYR A 236 -18.42 2.59 -4.35
N THR A 237 -17.72 1.59 -3.83
CA THR A 237 -16.42 1.80 -3.18
C THR A 237 -15.47 0.65 -3.48
N TYR A 238 -14.23 0.78 -3.03
CA TYR A 238 -13.21 -0.24 -3.19
C TYR A 238 -12.27 -0.26 -1.98
N SER A 239 -11.54 -1.38 -1.84
CA SER A 239 -10.37 -1.44 -0.96
C SER A 239 -9.14 -1.80 -1.77
N ILE A 240 -7.99 -1.28 -1.32
CA ILE A 240 -6.68 -1.71 -1.78
C ILE A 240 -5.92 -2.12 -0.54
N ASP A 241 -5.67 -3.41 -0.45
CA ASP A 241 -4.90 -4.01 0.62
C ASP A 241 -3.59 -4.54 0.06
N ARG A 242 -2.53 -4.44 0.85
CA ARG A 242 -1.26 -5.09 0.62
C ARG A 242 -1.06 -6.15 1.71
N PRO A 243 -1.40 -7.43 1.44
CA PRO A 243 -1.37 -8.48 2.46
C PRO A 243 0.03 -8.75 3.00
N SER A 244 1.08 -8.34 2.27
CA SER A 244 2.45 -8.42 2.73
C SER A 244 3.27 -7.21 2.33
N PHE A 245 3.97 -6.64 3.29
CA PHE A 245 4.86 -5.50 3.10
C PHE A 245 6.15 -5.71 3.88
N ASP A 246 7.21 -5.00 3.49
CA ASP A 246 8.43 -4.96 4.26
C ASP A 246 8.19 -4.21 5.59
N SER A 247 7.96 -4.95 6.67
CA SER A 247 7.68 -4.41 8.01
C SER A 247 8.82 -3.54 8.57
N ARG A 248 9.99 -3.56 7.94
CA ARG A 248 11.12 -2.70 8.30
C ARG A 248 10.95 -1.27 7.76
N ALA A 249 9.94 -0.97 6.95
CA ALA A 249 9.60 0.38 6.48
C ALA A 249 8.98 1.27 7.59
N LEU A 250 9.72 1.46 8.69
CA LEU A 250 9.28 2.15 9.90
C LEU A 250 9.47 3.67 9.75
N PHE A 251 8.58 4.28 8.97
CA PHE A 251 8.56 5.71 8.66
C PHE A 251 7.35 6.40 9.30
N TYR A 252 7.57 7.62 9.79
CA TYR A 252 6.50 8.55 10.13
C TYR A 252 6.36 9.58 9.01
N THR A 253 5.17 9.64 8.41
CA THR A 253 4.88 10.44 7.19
C THR A 253 3.87 11.55 7.41
N THR A 254 3.06 11.49 8.47
CA THR A 254 2.02 12.49 8.74
C THR A 254 2.64 13.88 8.92
N GLY A 255 2.24 14.82 8.07
CA GLY A 255 2.79 16.18 8.08
C GLY A 255 4.26 16.29 7.66
N GLN A 256 4.81 15.25 7.01
CA GLN A 256 6.17 15.22 6.50
C GLN A 256 6.18 15.30 4.97
N ASN A 257 7.16 16.02 4.42
CA ASN A 257 7.52 15.98 3.01
C ASN A 257 8.50 14.84 2.76
N LEU A 258 8.40 14.16 1.62
CA LEU A 258 9.39 13.14 1.25
C LEU A 258 10.76 13.76 0.92
N GLU A 259 10.73 14.86 0.16
CA GLU A 259 11.95 15.54 -0.26
C GLU A 259 12.42 16.53 0.81
N ILE A 260 13.74 16.55 1.02
CA ILE A 260 14.37 17.49 1.93
C ILE A 260 14.73 18.75 1.16
N GLN A 261 13.88 19.79 1.20
CA GLN A 261 14.16 21.08 0.56
C GLN A 261 15.00 21.98 1.48
N ASP A 262 14.78 21.89 2.80
CA ASP A 262 15.54 22.61 3.81
C ASP A 262 16.00 21.67 4.94
N ILE A 263 17.32 21.55 5.10
CA ILE A 263 17.93 20.70 6.14
C ILE A 263 17.68 21.19 7.57
N SER A 264 17.20 22.41 7.76
CA SER A 264 16.80 22.92 9.07
C SER A 264 15.37 22.55 9.46
N GLN A 265 14.54 22.16 8.48
CA GLN A 265 13.17 21.74 8.73
C GLN A 265 13.10 20.24 9.02
N PHE A 266 12.57 19.89 10.19
CA PHE A 266 12.36 18.49 10.57
C PHE A 266 11.22 17.83 9.77
N THR A 267 10.28 18.64 9.26
CA THR A 267 9.16 18.20 8.41
C THR A 267 9.59 17.85 6.97
N ASP A 268 10.87 17.99 6.65
CA ASP A 268 11.44 17.73 5.34
C ASP A 268 12.26 16.44 5.40
N GLY A 269 11.70 15.34 4.87
CA GLY A 269 12.20 13.97 4.94
C GLY A 269 11.47 13.16 6.02
N TYR A 270 11.16 11.89 5.73
CA TYR A 270 10.41 11.06 6.68
C TYR A 270 11.21 10.73 7.94
N ALA A 271 10.58 10.85 9.11
CA ALA A 271 11.18 10.46 10.38
C ALA A 271 11.18 8.93 10.54
N ILE A 272 12.16 8.40 11.28
CA ILE A 272 12.37 6.95 11.44
C ILE A 272 11.83 6.48 12.79
N THR A 273 10.94 5.50 12.81
CA THR A 273 10.27 5.04 14.04
C THR A 273 10.80 3.73 14.62
N LYS A 274 11.94 3.26 14.11
CA LYS A 274 12.55 1.96 14.46
C LYS A 274 12.85 1.77 15.94
N PHE A 275 13.37 2.81 16.60
CA PHE A 275 13.78 2.70 18.00
C PHE A 275 12.81 3.45 18.90
N LYS A 276 12.15 2.71 19.79
CA LYS A 276 11.19 3.22 20.77
C LYS A 276 11.56 2.74 22.16
N ASN A 277 11.34 3.57 23.17
CA ASN A 277 11.56 3.22 24.57
C ASN A 277 10.31 2.53 25.14
N VAL A 278 9.84 1.50 24.43
CA VAL A 278 8.61 0.77 24.73
C VAL A 278 8.89 -0.72 24.54
N THR A 279 8.45 -1.56 25.48
CA THR A 279 8.60 -3.01 25.40
C THR A 279 7.70 -3.61 24.31
N SER A 280 7.90 -4.89 23.99
CA SER A 280 7.03 -5.63 23.08
C SER A 280 5.56 -5.67 23.52
N ASP A 281 5.30 -5.51 24.81
CA ASP A 281 3.96 -5.50 25.40
C ASP A 281 3.35 -4.09 25.48
N GLY A 282 4.02 -3.08 24.90
CA GLY A 282 3.54 -1.70 24.88
C GLY A 282 3.81 -0.91 26.16
N VAL A 283 4.64 -1.43 27.07
CA VAL A 283 4.97 -0.75 28.34
C VAL A 283 6.13 0.21 28.13
N PRO A 284 6.01 1.50 28.51
CA PRO A 284 7.14 2.44 28.45
C PRO A 284 8.33 2.00 29.30
N GLY A 285 9.54 2.39 28.87
CA GLY A 285 10.76 2.21 29.64
C GLY A 285 10.72 2.93 31.00
N SER A 286 11.61 2.52 31.90
CA SER A 286 11.64 3.05 33.27
C SER A 286 12.08 4.51 33.31
N ASN A 287 12.96 4.91 32.40
CA ASN A 287 13.40 6.29 32.25
C ASN A 287 13.01 6.86 30.87
N PRO A 288 12.17 7.91 30.81
CA PRO A 288 11.71 8.46 29.54
C PRO A 288 12.77 9.34 28.83
N THR A 289 13.72 9.90 29.58
CA THR A 289 14.81 10.72 29.04
C THR A 289 15.99 9.84 28.61
N TRP A 290 16.43 8.95 29.49
CA TRP A 290 17.57 8.06 29.27
C TRP A 290 17.06 6.68 28.90
N VAL A 291 16.69 6.52 27.63
CA VAL A 291 16.02 5.31 27.14
C VAL A 291 16.78 4.03 27.50
N ASP A 292 16.03 3.02 27.93
CA ASP A 292 16.53 1.74 28.44
C ASP A 292 16.71 0.69 27.33
N ILE A 293 16.78 1.14 26.07
CA ILE A 293 16.80 0.27 24.87
C ILE A 293 18.19 -0.30 24.66
N ASP A 294 18.28 -1.63 24.52
CA ASP A 294 19.49 -2.31 24.09
C ASP A 294 19.82 -2.02 22.62
N PHE A 295 21.10 -1.77 22.33
CA PHE A 295 21.58 -1.58 20.95
C PHE A 295 22.17 -2.89 20.41
N PRO A 296 21.63 -3.45 19.31
CA PRO A 296 22.18 -4.66 18.73
C PRO A 296 23.54 -4.36 18.11
N MET A 297 24.61 -4.93 18.66
CA MET A 297 25.96 -4.82 18.10
C MET A 297 26.21 -5.86 17.00
N PHE A 298 25.65 -7.06 17.18
CA PHE A 298 25.75 -8.17 16.23
C PHE A 298 24.42 -8.89 16.18
N ARG A 299 24.02 -9.29 14.98
CA ARG A 299 22.83 -10.13 14.78
C ARG A 299 22.99 -11.00 13.55
N ILE A 300 22.25 -12.11 13.55
CA ILE A 300 22.46 -13.21 12.62
C ILE A 300 22.27 -12.80 11.15
N GLU A 301 21.42 -11.80 10.91
CA GLU A 301 21.19 -11.28 9.57
C GLU A 301 22.44 -10.65 8.95
N ASP A 302 23.35 -10.10 9.76
CA ASP A 302 24.61 -9.56 9.24
C ASP A 302 25.48 -10.70 8.73
N ALA A 303 25.52 -11.83 9.45
CA ALA A 303 26.22 -13.04 9.01
C ALA A 303 25.58 -13.63 7.74
N TYR A 304 24.25 -13.64 7.63
CA TYR A 304 23.54 -14.12 6.43
C TYR A 304 23.84 -13.28 5.20
N LEU A 305 23.71 -11.95 5.32
CA LEU A 305 23.98 -11.03 4.23
C LEU A 305 25.48 -10.98 3.89
N MET A 306 26.36 -11.16 4.87
CA MET A 306 27.81 -11.27 4.65
C MET A 306 28.18 -12.56 3.92
N TYR A 307 27.54 -13.70 4.22
CA TYR A 307 27.73 -14.94 3.47
C TYR A 307 27.34 -14.74 2.00
N ALA A 308 26.15 -14.18 1.75
CA ALA A 308 25.70 -13.92 0.39
C ALA A 308 26.62 -12.95 -0.35
N GLU A 309 27.07 -11.87 0.29
CA GLU A 309 28.06 -10.95 -0.28
C GLU A 309 29.36 -11.67 -0.64
N ALA A 310 29.89 -12.52 0.25
CA ALA A 310 31.14 -13.23 0.03
C ALA A 310 31.04 -14.20 -1.16
N VAL A 311 29.93 -14.93 -1.29
CA VAL A 311 29.66 -15.81 -2.44
C VAL A 311 29.62 -15.00 -3.73
N LEU A 312 28.88 -13.89 -3.77
CA LEU A 312 28.79 -13.02 -4.95
C LEU A 312 30.13 -12.37 -5.33
N ARG A 313 31.04 -12.18 -4.37
CA ARG A 313 32.41 -11.70 -4.62
C ARG A 313 33.39 -12.80 -5.02
N GLY A 314 32.92 -14.03 -5.28
CA GLY A 314 33.74 -15.15 -5.75
C GLY A 314 34.27 -16.06 -4.64
N GLY A 315 33.73 -15.98 -3.42
CA GLY A 315 33.99 -16.95 -2.36
C GLY A 315 33.43 -18.33 -2.72
N THR A 316 34.00 -19.41 -2.15
CA THR A 316 33.67 -20.80 -2.49
C THR A 316 32.38 -21.34 -1.85
N GLY A 317 31.46 -20.46 -1.43
CA GLY A 317 30.18 -20.87 -0.83
C GLY A 317 29.13 -21.24 -1.89
N ASP A 318 27.99 -21.76 -1.43
CA ASP A 318 26.89 -22.19 -2.28
C ASP A 318 25.91 -21.03 -2.57
N LEU A 319 25.60 -20.80 -3.85
CA LEU A 319 24.70 -19.72 -4.27
C LEU A 319 23.25 -19.98 -3.82
N GLY A 320 22.80 -21.25 -3.83
CA GLY A 320 21.47 -21.61 -3.34
C GLY A 320 21.31 -21.33 -1.85
N GLN A 321 22.35 -21.64 -1.06
CA GLN A 321 22.41 -21.29 0.36
C GLN A 321 22.41 -19.77 0.56
N ALA A 322 23.18 -19.01 -0.24
CA ALA A 322 23.18 -17.55 -0.17
C ALA A 322 21.76 -16.98 -0.40
N LEU A 323 21.06 -17.47 -1.44
CA LEU A 323 19.69 -17.08 -1.73
C LEU A 323 18.75 -17.42 -0.57
N ASN A 324 18.83 -18.64 -0.04
CA ASN A 324 17.98 -19.08 1.07
C ASN A 324 18.19 -18.23 2.34
N LEU A 325 19.44 -17.86 2.66
CA LEU A 325 19.74 -17.01 3.80
C LEU A 325 19.22 -15.57 3.62
N VAL A 326 19.33 -15.02 2.41
CA VAL A 326 18.77 -13.70 2.07
C VAL A 326 17.24 -13.74 2.14
N ASN A 327 16.62 -14.78 1.60
CA ASN A 327 15.18 -14.95 1.66
C ASN A 327 14.70 -15.16 3.11
N ALA A 328 15.45 -15.84 3.98
CA ALA A 328 15.09 -15.93 5.40
C ALA A 328 14.99 -14.55 6.09
N VAL A 329 15.88 -13.60 5.77
CA VAL A 329 15.79 -12.22 6.26
C VAL A 329 14.53 -11.53 5.73
N ARG A 330 14.21 -11.76 4.46
CA ARG A 330 13.05 -11.15 3.79
C ARG A 330 11.74 -11.76 4.23
N GLU A 331 11.64 -13.06 4.40
CA GLU A 331 10.44 -13.72 4.92
C GLU A 331 10.09 -13.21 6.33
N ARG A 332 11.08 -13.01 7.19
CA ARG A 332 10.86 -12.37 8.50
C ARG A 332 10.32 -10.95 8.35
N ALA A 333 10.87 -10.17 7.42
CA ALA A 333 10.43 -8.80 7.19
C ALA A 333 9.03 -8.71 6.55
N TYR A 334 8.66 -9.67 5.70
CA TYR A 334 7.40 -9.67 4.93
C TYR A 334 6.29 -10.52 5.58
N GLY A 335 6.60 -11.29 6.61
CA GLY A 335 5.68 -12.25 7.23
C GLY A 335 5.42 -13.48 6.35
N GLY A 336 6.27 -13.77 5.37
CA GLY A 336 6.11 -14.87 4.41
C GLY A 336 6.92 -14.70 3.13
N SER A 337 6.72 -15.61 2.16
CA SER A 337 7.53 -15.73 0.94
C SER A 337 7.26 -14.71 -0.17
N SER A 338 6.28 -13.82 0.01
CA SER A 338 5.95 -12.70 -0.89
C SER A 338 7.12 -11.74 -1.12
N GLY A 339 8.03 -11.64 -0.14
CA GLY A 339 9.23 -10.85 -0.24
C GLY A 339 10.39 -11.58 -0.93
N ASN A 340 10.29 -12.87 -1.22
CA ASN A 340 11.42 -13.65 -1.71
C ASN A 340 11.91 -13.16 -3.08
N ILE A 341 13.22 -13.25 -3.25
CA ILE A 341 13.88 -13.02 -4.52
C ILE A 341 14.35 -14.34 -5.14
N THR A 342 14.66 -14.28 -6.42
CA THR A 342 15.25 -15.34 -7.23
C THR A 342 16.77 -15.17 -7.32
N ASN A 343 17.47 -16.17 -7.87
CA ASN A 343 18.91 -16.10 -8.08
C ASN A 343 19.31 -14.95 -9.02
N ASP A 344 18.50 -14.63 -10.03
CA ASP A 344 18.79 -13.59 -11.00
C ASP A 344 18.73 -12.18 -10.38
N GLU A 345 17.98 -12.03 -9.29
CA GLU A 345 17.86 -10.78 -8.53
C GLU A 345 18.94 -10.64 -7.45
N LEU A 346 19.59 -11.75 -7.06
CA LEU A 346 20.64 -11.77 -6.04
C LEU A 346 21.95 -11.19 -6.59
N THR A 347 22.08 -9.86 -6.50
CA THR A 347 23.24 -9.10 -6.99
C THR A 347 23.95 -8.34 -5.86
N LEU A 348 25.17 -7.85 -6.11
CA LEU A 348 25.87 -7.00 -5.14
C LEU A 348 25.11 -5.71 -4.80
N ASP A 349 24.49 -5.08 -5.81
CA ASP A 349 23.66 -3.89 -5.57
C ASP A 349 22.40 -4.25 -4.76
N PHE A 350 21.81 -5.42 -5.00
CA PHE A 350 20.72 -5.93 -4.15
C PHE A 350 21.16 -6.10 -2.71
N ILE A 351 22.31 -6.75 -2.45
CA ILE A 351 22.85 -6.94 -1.10
C ILE A 351 23.10 -5.59 -0.42
N LEU A 352 23.69 -4.63 -1.12
CA LEU A 352 23.94 -3.30 -0.57
C LEU A 352 22.64 -2.59 -0.15
N ASP A 353 21.57 -2.77 -0.91
CA ASP A 353 20.26 -2.20 -0.60
C ASP A 353 19.52 -2.98 0.48
N GLU A 354 19.66 -4.31 0.53
CA GLU A 354 19.10 -5.16 1.59
C GLU A 354 19.76 -4.85 2.94
N ARG A 355 21.08 -4.64 2.97
CA ARG A 355 21.79 -4.16 4.16
C ARG A 355 21.30 -2.78 4.61
N ALA A 356 20.93 -1.89 3.67
CA ALA A 356 20.35 -0.61 4.03
C ALA A 356 18.97 -0.78 4.70
N ARG A 357 18.08 -1.59 4.11
CA ARG A 357 16.75 -1.89 4.67
C ARG A 357 16.84 -2.59 6.03
N GLU A 358 17.82 -3.46 6.20
CA GLU A 358 17.96 -4.24 7.42
C GLU A 358 18.58 -3.41 8.57
N PHE A 359 19.71 -2.74 8.32
CA PHE A 359 20.57 -2.15 9.36
C PHE A 359 20.51 -0.62 9.45
N TYR A 360 19.46 0.03 8.92
CA TYR A 360 19.35 1.48 9.08
C TYR A 360 19.31 1.86 10.57
N TRP A 361 20.08 2.90 10.87
CA TRP A 361 20.37 3.44 12.21
C TRP A 361 21.08 2.47 13.17
N GLU A 362 21.73 1.44 12.64
CA GLU A 362 22.60 0.52 13.39
C GLU A 362 24.10 0.73 13.07
N CYS A 363 24.50 1.90 12.56
CA CYS A 363 25.92 2.25 12.29
C CYS A 363 26.62 1.45 11.16
N HIS A 364 25.90 0.73 10.29
CA HIS A 364 26.51 -0.06 9.19
C HIS A 364 26.74 0.73 7.89
N ARG A 365 25.81 1.62 7.51
CA ARG A 365 25.71 2.15 6.14
C ARG A 365 26.98 2.82 5.60
N ARG A 366 27.69 3.59 6.42
CA ARG A 366 28.94 4.26 5.99
C ARG A 366 30.00 3.24 5.60
N THR A 367 30.21 2.24 6.44
CA THR A 367 31.21 1.18 6.23
C THR A 367 30.84 0.34 5.02
N ASP A 368 29.56 0.00 4.85
CA ASP A 368 29.07 -0.71 3.66
C ASP A 368 29.36 0.09 2.38
N LEU A 369 29.01 1.38 2.35
CA LEU A 369 29.25 2.22 1.16
C LEU A 369 30.74 2.38 0.85
N ILE A 370 31.63 2.38 1.84
CA ILE A 370 33.08 2.40 1.61
C ILE A 370 33.55 1.06 1.01
N ARG A 371 33.10 -0.08 1.55
CA ARG A 371 33.44 -1.43 1.04
C ARG A 371 32.93 -1.70 -0.37
N PHE A 372 31.88 -1.00 -0.80
CA PHE A 372 31.28 -1.12 -2.12
C PHE A 372 31.76 -0.03 -3.10
N ASP A 373 32.72 0.82 -2.70
CA ASP A 373 33.19 1.95 -3.52
C ASP A 373 32.05 2.88 -3.98
N ARG A 374 31.11 3.13 -3.05
CA ARG A 374 29.93 4.00 -3.24
C ARG A 374 29.96 5.26 -2.36
N PHE A 375 30.83 5.31 -1.35
CA PHE A 375 30.85 6.45 -0.41
C PHE A 375 31.51 7.71 -0.99
N SER A 376 32.66 7.59 -1.64
CA SER A 376 33.45 8.68 -2.22
C SER A 376 33.83 8.35 -3.66
N GLU A 377 34.15 9.38 -4.45
CA GLU A 377 34.59 9.26 -5.86
C GLU A 377 33.70 8.34 -6.70
N SER A 378 32.41 8.35 -6.40
CA SER A 378 31.38 7.49 -6.98
C SER A 378 30.25 8.33 -7.57
N THR A 379 29.55 7.79 -8.56
CA THR A 379 28.29 8.32 -9.09
C THR A 379 27.10 8.05 -8.15
N TYR A 380 27.31 7.20 -7.13
CA TYR A 380 26.33 6.94 -6.08
C TYR A 380 26.22 8.15 -5.14
N VAL A 381 25.23 8.98 -5.40
CA VAL A 381 24.91 10.18 -4.60
C VAL A 381 23.49 10.07 -4.03
N TRP A 382 23.23 10.82 -2.96
CA TRP A 382 21.92 10.95 -2.33
C TRP A 382 21.70 12.42 -1.97
N PRO A 383 20.45 12.84 -1.72
CA PRO A 383 20.16 14.23 -1.39
C PRO A 383 21.03 14.74 -0.25
N TRP A 384 21.56 15.96 -0.41
CA TRP A 384 22.44 16.64 0.56
C TRP A 384 23.81 16.00 0.81
N LYS A 385 24.20 14.96 0.06
CA LYS A 385 25.58 14.46 0.09
C LYS A 385 26.55 15.57 -0.30
N GLY A 386 27.57 15.79 0.52
CA GLY A 386 28.54 16.86 0.30
C GLY A 386 27.97 18.28 0.49
N GLY A 387 26.80 18.42 1.12
CA GLY A 387 26.17 19.71 1.39
C GLY A 387 25.43 20.33 0.20
N VAL A 388 25.17 19.56 -0.86
CA VAL A 388 24.46 20.02 -2.07
C VAL A 388 23.11 19.32 -2.16
N PRO A 389 21.97 20.02 -2.40
CA PRO A 389 20.65 19.40 -2.44
C PRO A 389 20.56 18.16 -3.34
N ALA A 390 21.07 18.24 -4.57
CA ALA A 390 21.10 17.12 -5.51
C ALA A 390 22.11 16.01 -5.15
N GLY A 391 22.98 16.26 -4.16
CA GLY A 391 24.11 15.42 -3.82
C GLY A 391 25.29 15.60 -4.76
N VAL A 392 26.50 15.58 -4.21
CA VAL A 392 27.74 15.53 -4.99
C VAL A 392 28.67 14.46 -4.46
N SER A 393 29.53 13.96 -5.36
CA SER A 393 30.59 13.05 -4.95
C SER A 393 31.58 13.75 -4.02
N THR A 394 32.18 12.99 -3.12
CA THR A 394 33.16 13.48 -2.15
C THR A 394 34.51 12.83 -2.38
N SER A 395 35.59 13.47 -1.91
CA SER A 395 36.94 12.92 -2.06
C SER A 395 37.17 11.72 -1.14
N LYS A 396 38.03 10.79 -1.59
CA LYS A 396 38.36 9.56 -0.88
C LYS A 396 39.02 9.75 0.49
N HIS A 397 39.66 10.91 0.75
CA HIS A 397 40.24 11.19 2.07
C HIS A 397 39.18 11.18 3.19
N LEU A 398 37.91 11.51 2.89
CA LEU A 398 36.79 11.47 3.84
C LEU A 398 36.35 10.04 4.23
N ASN A 399 36.94 9.00 3.63
CA ASN A 399 36.69 7.60 4.02
C ASN A 399 37.26 7.29 5.40
N ILE A 400 38.24 8.06 5.87
CA ILE A 400 38.87 7.92 7.17
C ILE A 400 38.62 9.23 7.95
N PHE A 401 38.37 9.14 9.25
CA PHE A 401 38.18 10.33 10.07
C PHE A 401 39.52 11.03 10.37
N PRO A 402 39.54 12.37 10.59
CA PRO A 402 40.75 13.04 11.07
C PRO A 402 41.13 12.52 12.46
N ILE A 403 42.44 12.46 12.72
CA ILE A 403 42.93 12.24 14.09
C ILE A 403 42.64 13.52 14.90
N PRO A 404 41.98 13.43 16.07
CA PRO A 404 41.69 14.59 16.90
C PRO A 404 42.94 15.40 17.25
N ALA A 405 42.81 16.73 17.23
CA ALA A 405 43.94 17.62 17.51
C ALA A 405 44.52 17.43 18.93
N SER A 406 43.66 17.08 19.91
CA SER A 406 44.07 16.71 21.27
C SER A 406 45.02 15.52 21.29
N ASP A 407 44.73 14.50 20.48
CA ASP A 407 45.47 13.24 20.47
C ASP A 407 46.83 13.43 19.80
N ARG A 408 46.89 14.18 18.69
CA ARG A 408 48.16 14.58 18.06
C ARG A 408 49.00 15.49 18.97
N GLY A 409 48.35 16.35 19.75
CA GLY A 409 49.04 17.19 20.74
C GLY A 409 49.63 16.38 21.89
N ALA A 410 48.92 15.33 22.33
CA ALA A 410 49.38 14.43 23.39
C ALA A 410 50.46 13.45 22.90
N ASN A 411 50.43 13.04 21.64
CA ASN A 411 51.42 12.16 21.03
C ASN A 411 51.92 12.72 19.69
N PRO A 412 53.07 13.43 19.69
CA PRO A 412 53.67 14.00 18.48
C PRO A 412 54.05 12.98 17.39
N ASN A 413 54.05 11.68 17.70
CA ASN A 413 54.28 10.63 16.71
C ASN A 413 53.04 10.31 15.86
N LEU A 414 51.84 10.74 16.28
CA LEU A 414 50.62 10.57 15.49
C LEU A 414 50.62 11.54 14.31
N GLN A 415 50.95 11.02 13.13
CA GLN A 415 50.83 11.74 11.87
C GLN A 415 49.37 11.78 11.43
N GLN A 416 48.93 12.92 10.90
CA GLN A 416 47.57 13.07 10.40
C GLN A 416 47.32 12.18 9.19
N ASN A 417 46.07 11.75 9.01
CA ASN A 417 45.61 11.09 7.80
C ASN A 417 45.70 12.07 6.62
N ASP A 418 46.19 11.60 5.47
CA ASP A 418 46.36 12.44 4.28
C ASP A 418 45.08 13.20 3.92
N GLY A 419 45.20 14.52 3.73
CA GLY A 419 44.09 15.42 3.37
C GLY A 419 43.43 16.18 4.53
N TYR A 420 43.84 15.96 5.79
CA TYR A 420 43.30 16.61 7.00
C TYR A 420 44.26 17.53 7.74
#